data_AF-A0A7S4ICH0-F1
#
_entry.id   AF-A0A7S4ICH0-F1
#
_cell.length_a   1.000
_cell.length_b   1.000
_cell.length_c   1.000
_cell.angle_alpha   90.00
_cell.angle_beta   90.00
_cell.angle_gamma   90.00
#
_symmetry.space_group_name_H-M   'P 1'
#
loop_
_entity.id
_entity.type
_entity.pdbx_description
1 polymer ?
#
loop_
_entity_poly.entity_id
_entity_poly.type
_entity_poly.pdbx_seq_one_letter_code
_entity_poly.pdbx_strand_id
1 'polypeptide(L)'
;PIVLFLDDLQWADKSSLELMRSLVADASLDKMLVIGCYRDNEVGPGHPLFDCLDTIRRCGRTSLISICTSNLKMASVNALMSDALRMLPRATGSLSEAVLQKTGGNALFVTEFLTSLRDE
;
A
#
# COMPACT_ATOMS: atom_id res chain seq x y z
N PRO A 1 -12.70 -14.35 -14.20
CA PRO A 1 -11.43 -13.75 -13.72
C PRO A 1 -11.71 -13.19 -12.33
N ILE A 2 -10.86 -13.50 -11.35
CA ILE A 2 -11.08 -13.15 -9.94
C ILE A 2 -9.87 -12.35 -9.45
N VAL A 3 -10.12 -11.27 -8.70
CA VAL A 3 -9.09 -10.54 -7.98
C VAL A 3 -9.36 -10.71 -6.48
N LEU A 4 -8.40 -11.28 -5.76
CA LEU A 4 -8.45 -11.43 -4.31
C LEU A 4 -7.50 -10.40 -3.70
N PHE A 5 -8.05 -9.46 -2.94
CA PHE A 5 -7.28 -8.47 -2.18
C PHE A 5 -7.25 -8.87 -0.70
N LEU A 6 -6.05 -8.96 -0.14
CA LEU A 6 -5.80 -9.34 1.25
C LEU A 6 -5.02 -8.21 1.93
N ASP A 7 -5.61 -7.65 2.98
CA ASP A 7 -5.00 -6.58 3.78
C ASP A 7 -4.37 -7.12 5.07
N ASP A 8 -3.47 -6.34 5.64
CA ASP A 8 -2.78 -6.60 6.91
C ASP A 8 -2.13 -8.00 7.01
N LEU A 9 -1.48 -8.47 5.95
CA LEU A 9 -0.86 -9.81 5.93
C LEU A 9 0.23 -10.00 6.99
N GLN A 10 0.78 -8.93 7.57
CA GLN A 10 1.70 -9.00 8.71
C GLN A 10 1.04 -9.63 9.96
N TRP A 11 -0.28 -9.65 10.06
CA TRP A 11 -1.01 -10.27 11.17
C TRP A 11 -1.64 -11.62 10.83
N ALA A 12 -1.47 -12.09 9.59
CA ALA A 12 -2.00 -13.38 9.16
C ALA A 12 -1.31 -14.52 9.89
N ASP A 13 -2.11 -15.49 10.35
CA ASP A 13 -1.58 -16.71 10.94
C ASP A 13 -0.99 -17.64 9.86
N LYS A 14 -0.25 -18.65 10.31
CA LYS A 14 0.41 -19.60 9.41
C LYS A 14 -0.59 -20.35 8.50
N SER A 15 -1.76 -20.71 9.04
CA SER A 15 -2.75 -21.49 8.30
C SER A 15 -3.36 -20.68 7.15
N SER A 16 -3.65 -19.39 7.37
CA SER A 16 -4.13 -18.48 6.33
C SER A 16 -3.10 -18.26 5.22
N LEU A 17 -1.83 -18.13 5.57
CA LEU A 17 -0.74 -17.98 4.60
C LEU A 17 -0.51 -19.25 3.78
N GLU A 18 -0.65 -20.43 4.40
CA GLU A 18 -0.58 -21.71 3.68
C GLU A 18 -1.73 -21.87 2.68
N LEU A 19 -2.94 -21.42 3.03
CA LEU A 19 -4.08 -21.38 2.12
C LEU A 19 -3.80 -20.44 0.94
N MET A 20 -3.36 -19.21 1.21
CA MET A 20 -2.98 -18.25 0.17
C MET A 20 -1.94 -18.83 -0.78
N ARG A 21 -0.89 -19.47 -0.24
CA ARG A 21 0.15 -20.14 -1.03
C ARG A 21 -0.43 -21.24 -1.92
N SER A 22 -1.35 -22.03 -1.39
CA SER A 22 -1.99 -23.14 -2.11
C SER A 22 -2.84 -22.63 -3.27
N LEU A 23 -3.59 -21.55 -3.05
CA LEU A 23 -4.37 -20.88 -4.10
C LEU A 23 -3.47 -20.30 -5.20
N VAL A 24 -2.36 -19.66 -4.83
CA VAL A 24 -1.39 -19.09 -5.79
C VAL A 24 -0.65 -20.17 -6.60
N ALA A 25 -0.48 -21.36 -6.04
CA ALA A 25 0.22 -22.48 -6.67
C ALA A 25 -0.68 -23.38 -7.54
N ASP A 26 -2.01 -23.23 -7.45
CA ASP A 26 -2.96 -24.04 -8.19
C ASP A 26 -3.05 -23.59 -9.65
N ALA A 27 -2.56 -24.42 -10.57
CA ALA A 27 -2.55 -24.15 -12.00
C ALA A 27 -3.95 -24.09 -12.63
N SER A 28 -4.98 -24.63 -11.96
CA SER A 28 -6.37 -24.51 -12.41
C SER A 28 -6.94 -23.10 -12.19
N LEU A 29 -6.29 -22.27 -11.36
CA LEU A 29 -6.67 -20.90 -11.04
C LEU A 29 -5.90 -19.86 -11.89
N ASP A 30 -5.70 -20.15 -13.18
CA ASP A 30 -4.93 -19.32 -14.14
C ASP A 30 -5.48 -17.90 -14.38
N LYS A 31 -6.72 -17.63 -13.97
CA LYS A 31 -7.40 -16.33 -14.08
C LYS A 31 -7.60 -15.65 -12.72
N MET A 32 -6.78 -15.99 -11.74
CA MET A 32 -6.79 -15.38 -10.41
C MET A 32 -5.59 -14.44 -10.22
N LEU A 33 -5.85 -13.22 -9.74
CA LEU A 33 -4.84 -12.27 -9.27
C LEU A 33 -4.97 -12.13 -7.75
N VAL A 34 -3.88 -12.36 -7.03
CA VAL A 34 -3.81 -12.10 -5.58
C VAL A 34 -3.00 -10.84 -5.34
N ILE A 35 -3.60 -9.88 -4.63
CA ILE A 35 -2.93 -8.65 -4.19
C ILE A 35 -2.88 -8.71 -2.66
N GLY A 36 -1.67 -8.68 -2.12
CA GLY A 36 -1.44 -8.64 -0.68
C GLY A 36 -0.77 -7.33 -0.29
N CYS A 37 -1.25 -6.69 0.77
CA CYS A 37 -0.55 -5.59 1.42
C CYS A 37 -0.10 -5.96 2.82
N TYR A 38 1.07 -5.44 3.18
CA TYR A 38 1.66 -5.63 4.49
C TYR A 38 2.64 -4.50 4.80
N ARG A 39 3.01 -4.41 6.07
CA ARG A 39 4.01 -3.46 6.57
C ARG A 39 5.40 -4.06 6.45
N ASP A 40 6.26 -3.46 5.62
CA ASP A 40 7.61 -3.94 5.34
C ASP A 40 8.55 -3.91 6.55
N ASN A 41 8.28 -3.03 7.52
CA ASN A 41 8.99 -2.94 8.79
C ASN A 41 8.54 -3.96 9.85
N GLU A 42 7.42 -4.67 9.65
CA GLU A 42 6.93 -5.72 10.57
C GLU A 42 7.22 -7.14 10.06
N VAL A 43 7.64 -7.28 8.79
CA VAL A 43 7.85 -8.57 8.12
C VAL A 43 9.30 -8.73 7.70
N GLY A 44 10.08 -9.44 8.54
CA GLY A 44 11.49 -9.74 8.30
C GLY A 44 11.79 -11.25 8.28
N PRO A 45 13.09 -11.63 8.22
CA PRO A 45 13.51 -13.02 8.32
C PRO A 45 12.94 -13.70 9.57
N GLY A 46 12.33 -14.88 9.40
CA GLY A 46 11.65 -15.61 10.48
C GLY A 46 10.16 -15.27 10.65
N HIS A 47 9.64 -14.26 9.94
CA HIS A 47 8.20 -14.01 9.89
C HIS A 47 7.51 -14.98 8.90
N PRO A 48 6.36 -15.60 9.24
CA PRO A 48 5.69 -16.58 8.36
C PRO A 48 5.38 -16.06 6.94
N LEU A 49 4.99 -14.78 6.82
CA LEU A 49 4.76 -14.15 5.52
C LEU A 49 6.05 -14.06 4.68
N PHE A 50 7.20 -13.77 5.30
CA PHE A 50 8.48 -13.69 4.60
C PHE A 50 8.84 -15.04 3.96
N ASP A 51 8.72 -16.12 4.73
CA ASP A 51 8.99 -17.48 4.26
C ASP A 51 8.01 -17.93 3.17
N CYS A 52 6.74 -17.53 3.30
CA CYS A 52 5.71 -17.81 2.31
C CYS A 52 6.02 -17.12 0.96
N LEU A 53 6.33 -15.83 0.98
CA LEU A 53 6.67 -15.05 -0.21
C LEU A 53 7.96 -15.58 -0.88
N ASP A 54 8.97 -15.92 -0.09
CA ASP A 54 10.21 -16.50 -0.61
C ASP A 54 9.98 -17.88 -1.25
N THR A 55 9.11 -18.70 -0.66
CA THR A 55 8.71 -19.98 -1.25
C THR A 55 7.99 -19.80 -2.59
N ILE A 56 7.05 -18.85 -2.68
CA ILE A 56 6.35 -18.52 -3.93
C ILE A 56 7.37 -18.06 -4.98
N ARG A 57 8.30 -17.19 -4.60
CA ARG A 57 9.36 -16.67 -5.48
C ARG A 57 10.23 -17.77 -6.05
N ARG A 58 10.66 -18.72 -5.20
CA ARG A 58 11.52 -19.86 -5.60
C ARG A 58 10.78 -20.88 -6.47
N CYS A 59 9.48 -21.07 -6.30
CA CYS A 59 8.71 -21.98 -7.14
C CYS A 59 8.68 -21.56 -8.61
N GLY A 60 8.79 -20.25 -8.91
CA GLY A 60 8.91 -19.72 -10.27
C GLY A 60 7.69 -19.92 -11.18
N ARG A 61 6.60 -20.52 -10.67
CA ARG A 61 5.35 -20.76 -11.42
C ARG A 61 4.46 -19.53 -11.53
N THR A 62 4.55 -18.62 -10.56
CA THR A 62 3.72 -17.42 -10.49
C THR A 62 4.62 -16.19 -10.40
N SER A 63 4.27 -15.14 -11.14
CA SER A 63 4.96 -13.85 -11.05
C SER A 63 4.61 -13.17 -9.73
N LEU A 64 5.62 -12.92 -8.91
CA LEU A 64 5.49 -12.14 -7.68
C LEU A 64 6.06 -10.74 -7.93
N ILE A 65 5.19 -9.74 -7.83
CA ILE A 65 5.55 -8.33 -8.01
C ILE A 65 5.38 -7.63 -6.66
N SER A 66 6.44 -6.95 -6.21
CA SER A 66 6.43 -6.13 -5.00
C SER A 66 6.40 -4.66 -5.38
N ILE A 67 5.43 -3.92 -4.83
CA ILE A 67 5.29 -2.47 -5.02
C ILE A 67 5.47 -1.80 -3.65
N CYS A 68 6.49 -0.96 -3.53
CA CYS A 68 6.70 -0.16 -2.32
C CYS A 68 5.94 1.16 -2.43
N THR A 69 5.04 1.41 -1.48
CA THR A 69 4.26 2.65 -1.38
C THR A 69 4.94 3.64 -0.44
N SER A 70 5.82 4.46 -0.98
CA SER A 70 6.47 5.55 -0.22
C SER A 70 5.51 6.71 0.07
N ASN A 71 5.85 7.54 1.06
CA ASN A 71 5.12 8.77 1.37
C ASN A 71 4.98 9.70 0.14
N LEU A 72 3.92 10.50 0.14
CA LEU A 72 3.62 11.47 -0.88
C LEU A 72 4.72 12.52 -0.98
N LYS A 73 5.14 12.80 -2.21
CA LYS A 73 6.07 13.89 -2.51
C LYS A 73 5.32 15.21 -2.65
N MET A 74 6.07 16.31 -2.57
CA MET A 74 5.54 17.67 -2.69
C MET A 74 4.58 17.86 -3.89
N ALA A 75 4.92 17.32 -5.06
CA ALA A 75 4.06 17.42 -6.24
C ALA A 75 2.70 16.74 -6.04
N SER A 76 2.67 15.57 -5.41
CA SER A 76 1.43 14.83 -5.10
C SER A 76 0.62 15.53 -4.01
N VAL A 77 1.28 16.02 -2.96
CA VAL A 77 0.61 16.82 -1.91
C VAL A 77 0.00 18.08 -2.52
N ASN A 78 0.73 18.81 -3.37
CA ASN A 78 0.21 20.01 -4.03
C ASN A 78 -0.93 19.71 -5.00
N ALA A 79 -0.90 18.58 -5.70
CA ALA A 79 -2.02 18.14 -6.51
C ALA A 79 -3.27 17.89 -5.65
N LEU A 80 -3.12 17.23 -4.50
CA LEU A 80 -4.23 17.02 -3.56
C LEU A 80 -4.77 18.33 -2.99
N MET A 81 -3.89 19.28 -2.62
CA MET A 81 -4.34 20.60 -2.12
C MET A 81 -5.07 21.40 -3.20
N SER A 82 -4.51 21.42 -4.40
CA SER A 82 -5.08 22.11 -5.57
C SER A 82 -6.48 21.58 -5.90
N ASP A 83 -6.64 20.26 -5.89
CA ASP A 83 -7.91 19.59 -6.14
C ASP A 83 -8.93 19.86 -5.02
N ALA A 84 -8.52 19.65 -3.76
CA ALA A 84 -9.38 19.84 -2.60
C ALA A 84 -9.90 21.29 -2.48
N LEU A 85 -9.06 22.28 -2.78
CA LEU A 85 -9.39 23.70 -2.68
C LEU A 85 -9.94 24.28 -3.99
N ARG A 86 -9.98 23.51 -5.08
CA ARG A 86 -10.34 23.97 -6.44
C ARG A 86 -9.55 25.20 -6.88
N MET A 87 -8.28 25.26 -6.49
CA MET A 87 -7.36 26.35 -6.82
C MET A 87 -6.30 25.85 -7.79
N LEU A 88 -5.66 26.76 -8.52
CA LEU A 88 -4.55 26.38 -9.40
C LEU A 88 -3.34 25.90 -8.58
N PRO A 89 -2.54 24.92 -9.06
CA PRO A 89 -1.41 24.36 -8.31
C PRO A 89 -0.37 25.40 -7.87
N ARG A 90 -0.24 26.51 -8.61
CA ARG A 90 0.65 27.63 -8.26
C ARG A 90 0.19 28.41 -7.04
N ALA A 91 -1.10 28.38 -6.73
CA ALA A 91 -1.69 29.11 -5.61
C ALA A 91 -1.69 28.30 -4.30
N THR A 92 -1.55 26.97 -4.39
CA THR A 92 -1.55 26.05 -3.23
C THR A 92 -0.16 25.63 -2.77
N GLY A 93 0.91 26.13 -3.41
CA GLY A 93 2.29 25.70 -3.15
C GLY A 93 2.73 25.90 -1.70
N SER A 94 2.57 27.10 -1.14
CA SER A 94 2.98 27.41 0.24
C SER A 94 2.21 26.60 1.27
N LEU A 95 0.90 26.41 1.08
CA LEU A 95 0.09 25.54 1.93
C LEU A 95 0.58 24.09 1.85
N SER A 96 0.87 23.61 0.66
CA SER A 96 1.34 22.24 0.43
C SER A 96 2.69 21.97 1.08
N GLU A 97 3.58 22.97 1.14
CA GLU A 97 4.84 22.88 1.88
C GLU A 97 4.60 22.73 3.38
N ALA A 98 3.71 23.56 3.95
CA ALA A 98 3.35 23.48 5.37
C ALA A 98 2.69 22.13 5.71
N VAL A 99 1.80 21.64 4.85
CA VAL A 99 1.16 20.31 5.00
C VAL A 99 2.21 19.21 4.92
N LEU A 100 3.09 19.23 3.92
CA LEU A 100 4.15 18.24 3.76
C LEU A 100 5.08 18.22 4.98
N GLN A 101 5.46 19.39 5.50
CA GLN A 101 6.32 19.51 6.68
C GLN A 101 5.67 18.92 7.93
N LYS A 102 4.37 19.15 8.13
CA LYS A 102 3.63 18.61 9.30
C LYS A 102 3.34 17.12 9.22
N THR A 103 3.09 16.61 8.02
CA THR A 103 2.59 15.24 7.81
C THR A 103 3.68 14.26 7.39
N GLY A 104 4.86 14.76 7.00
CA GLY A 104 5.92 13.96 6.39
C GLY A 104 5.51 13.32 5.06
N GLY A 105 4.42 13.79 4.45
CA GLY A 105 3.83 13.20 3.24
C GLY A 105 3.07 11.90 3.49
N ASN A 106 2.81 11.52 4.74
CA ASN A 106 1.97 10.37 5.03
C ASN A 106 0.53 10.65 4.53
N ALA A 107 0.02 9.82 3.62
CA ALA A 107 -1.25 10.08 2.94
C ALA A 107 -2.45 10.16 3.90
N LEU A 108 -2.46 9.37 4.99
CA LEU A 108 -3.48 9.44 6.02
C LEU A 108 -3.43 10.82 6.68
N PHE A 109 -2.27 11.23 7.17
CA PHE A 109 -2.11 12.52 7.87
C PHE A 109 -2.35 13.73 6.97
N VAL A 110 -2.01 13.67 5.68
CA VAL A 110 -2.37 14.71 4.70
C VAL A 110 -3.89 14.85 4.59
N THR A 111 -4.61 13.74 4.52
CA THR A 111 -6.07 13.73 4.38
C THR A 111 -6.76 14.16 5.68
N GLU A 112 -6.27 13.70 6.83
CA GLU A 112 -6.78 14.11 8.15
C GLU A 112 -6.56 15.60 8.39
N PHE A 113 -5.39 16.14 8.04
CA PHE A 113 -5.10 17.57 8.16
C PHE A 113 -6.04 18.44 7.31
N LEU A 114 -6.34 18.01 6.08
CA LEU A 114 -7.34 18.68 5.24
C LEU A 114 -8.73 18.61 5.85
N THR A 115 -9.09 17.45 6.40
CA THR A 115 -10.39 17.23 7.03
C THR A 115 -10.57 18.12 8.25
N SER A 116 -9.55 18.24 9.10
CA SER A 116 -9.61 19.12 10.28
C SER A 116 -9.79 20.59 9.94
N LEU A 117 -9.21 21.06 8.83
CA LEU A 117 -9.37 22.46 8.39
C LEU A 117 -10.78 22.79 7.87
N ARG A 118 -11.54 21.78 7.42
CA ARG A 118 -12.93 21.96 6.97
C ARG A 118 -13.91 21.97 8.13
N ASP A 119 -13.60 21.19 9.16
CA ASP A 119 -14.50 20.95 10.29
C ASP A 119 -14.31 22.01 11.41
N GLU A 120 -13.36 22.93 11.27
CA GLU A 120 -13.25 24.21 12.00
C GLU A 120 -14.08 25.32 11.35
#